data_AF-A0A538Q0W1-F1
#
_entry.id   AF-A0A538Q0W1-F1
#
_cell.length_a   1.000
_cell.length_b   1.000
_cell.length_c   1.000
_cell.angle_alpha   90.00
_cell.angle_beta   90.00
_cell.angle_gamma   90.00
#
_symmetry.space_group_name_H-M   'P 1'
#
loop_
_entity.id
_entity.type
_entity.pdbx_description
1 polymer ?
#
loop_
_entity_poly.entity_id
_entity_poly.type
_entity_poly.pdbx_seq_one_letter_code
_entity_poly.pdbx_strand_id
1 'polypeptide(L)'
;MRARLISLAASNAPLIARGSLVEMLRDGAWELSLEALTSRALPELVRRDLILFGLDELAVLREVRAGRLARGHVLAFRCVPGAGEVRFNGERAALPDALEIARAYLEFHMLGGMLAAAVGG
;
A
#
# COMPACT_ATOMS: atom_id res chain seq x y z
N MET A 1 6.57 -3.23 11.32
CA MET A 1 6.64 -3.07 9.85
C MET A 1 7.11 -1.66 9.54
N ARG A 2 7.56 -1.39 8.31
CA ARG A 2 7.84 -0.04 7.82
C ARG A 2 6.97 0.22 6.60
N ALA A 3 6.26 1.34 6.60
CA ALA A 3 5.54 1.83 5.44
C ALA A 3 6.36 2.91 4.74
N ARG A 4 6.32 2.93 3.40
CA ARG A 4 6.95 3.97 2.59
C ARG A 4 6.06 4.30 1.41
N LEU A 5 5.73 5.57 1.26
CA LEU A 5 5.09 6.11 0.06
C LEU A 5 6.12 6.90 -0.72
N ILE A 6 6.30 6.57 -1.99
CA ILE A 6 7.19 7.29 -2.90
C ILE A 6 6.41 7.88 -4.07
N SER A 7 6.78 9.09 -4.47
CA SER A 7 6.37 9.66 -5.74
C SER A 7 7.16 9.00 -6.87
N LEU A 8 6.48 8.60 -7.94
CA LEU A 8 7.11 8.05 -9.15
C LEU A 8 7.19 9.06 -10.30
N ALA A 9 6.60 10.24 -10.16
CA ALA A 9 6.57 11.24 -11.22
C ALA A 9 6.91 12.64 -10.69
N ALA A 10 7.69 13.38 -11.48
CA ALA A 10 8.00 14.79 -11.21
C ALA A 10 6.73 15.66 -11.21
N SER A 11 5.70 15.28 -11.96
CA SER A 11 4.38 15.94 -11.98
C SER A 11 3.65 15.93 -10.63
N ASN A 12 4.06 15.07 -9.70
CA ASN A 12 3.52 15.07 -8.34
C ASN A 12 4.08 16.20 -7.47
N ALA A 13 5.23 16.79 -7.82
CA ALA A 13 5.88 17.84 -7.04
C ALA A 13 4.94 19.01 -6.66
N PRO A 14 4.14 19.59 -7.58
CA PRO A 14 3.17 20.62 -7.21
C PRO A 14 2.03 20.12 -6.33
N LEU A 15 1.66 18.83 -6.40
CA LEU A 15 0.63 18.20 -5.55
C LEU A 15 1.15 18.09 -4.10
N ILE A 16 2.39 17.61 -3.97
CA ILE A 16 3.09 17.45 -2.69
C ILE A 16 3.36 18.83 -2.04
N ALA A 17 3.84 19.81 -2.82
CA ALA A 17 4.19 21.14 -2.32
C ALA A 17 3.01 21.89 -1.69
N ARG A 18 1.78 21.65 -2.16
CA ARG A 18 0.55 22.23 -1.59
C ARG A 18 -0.07 21.38 -0.48
N GLY A 19 0.60 20.31 -0.04
CA GLY A 19 0.09 19.39 0.97
C GLY A 19 -1.06 18.49 0.50
N SER A 20 -1.30 18.41 -0.82
CA SER A 20 -2.43 17.67 -1.36
C SER A 20 -2.07 16.22 -1.65
N LEU A 21 -1.85 15.47 -0.56
CA LEU A 21 -1.55 14.05 -0.62
C LEU A 21 -2.69 13.27 -1.30
N VAL A 22 -3.94 13.63 -1.02
CA VAL A 22 -5.13 12.99 -1.60
C VAL A 22 -5.15 13.14 -3.12
N GLU A 23 -4.87 14.32 -3.66
CA GLU A 23 -4.81 14.52 -5.11
C GLU A 23 -3.63 13.78 -5.74
N MET A 24 -2.47 13.71 -5.05
CA MET A 24 -1.35 12.88 -5.52
C MET A 24 -1.71 11.40 -5.59
N LEU A 25 -2.45 10.92 -4.60
CA LEU A 25 -2.89 9.52 -4.57
C LEU A 25 -3.94 9.23 -5.64
N ARG A 26 -4.81 10.20 -5.93
CA ARG A 26 -5.88 10.09 -6.93
C ARG A 26 -5.39 10.20 -8.38
N ASP A 27 -4.49 11.14 -8.66
CA ASP A 27 -4.16 11.49 -10.05
C ASP A 27 -2.69 11.26 -10.40
N GLY A 28 -1.86 11.03 -9.37
CA GLY A 28 -0.41 10.90 -9.50
C GLY A 28 0.07 9.48 -9.69
N ALA A 29 1.35 9.37 -10.06
CA ALA A 29 2.06 8.09 -10.08
C ALA A 29 2.83 7.90 -8.77
N TRP A 30 2.60 6.81 -8.05
CA TRP A 30 3.19 6.58 -6.73
C TRP A 30 3.34 5.08 -6.45
N GLU A 31 4.17 4.74 -5.46
CA GLU A 31 4.28 3.39 -4.92
C GLU A 31 4.20 3.43 -3.39
N LEU A 32 3.31 2.63 -2.82
CA LEU A 32 3.22 2.35 -1.41
C LEU A 32 3.83 0.98 -1.15
N SER A 33 4.79 0.91 -0.24
CA SER A 33 5.45 -0.34 0.14
C SER A 33 5.39 -0.57 1.64
N LEU A 34 5.24 -1.84 2.00
CA LEU A 34 5.17 -2.36 3.36
C LEU A 34 6.26 -3.40 3.55
N GLU A 35 7.29 -3.05 4.32
CA GLU A 35 8.41 -3.92 4.64
C GLU A 35 8.21 -4.59 6.02
N ALA A 36 8.30 -5.91 6.05
CA ALA A 36 8.34 -6.68 7.27
C ALA A 36 9.72 -6.54 7.94
N LEU A 37 9.79 -5.80 9.06
CA LEU A 37 11.04 -5.62 9.81
C LEU A 37 11.35 -6.79 10.76
N THR A 38 10.36 -7.63 11.04
CA THR A 38 10.45 -8.80 11.91
C THR A 38 9.66 -9.94 11.29
N SER A 39 10.00 -11.19 11.62
CA SER A 39 9.27 -12.39 11.18
C SER A 39 8.00 -12.65 12.01
N ARG A 40 7.39 -11.60 12.57
CA ARG A 40 6.10 -11.73 13.27
C ARG A 40 4.98 -11.83 12.24
N ALA A 41 3.91 -12.52 12.61
CA ALA A 41 2.68 -12.58 11.81
C ALA A 41 2.26 -11.17 11.35
N LEU A 42 1.66 -11.08 10.17
CA LEU A 42 1.04 -9.83 9.72
C LEU A 42 0.19 -9.25 10.85
N PRO A 43 0.23 -7.93 11.07
CA PRO A 43 -0.83 -7.28 11.81
C PRO A 43 -2.16 -7.70 11.19
N GLU A 44 -3.08 -8.22 12.01
CA GLU A 44 -4.41 -8.67 11.57
C GLU A 44 -5.11 -7.65 10.68
N LEU A 45 -4.83 -6.37 10.95
CA LEU A 45 -5.21 -5.21 10.15
C LEU A 45 -4.94 -5.39 8.65
N VAL A 46 -3.72 -5.76 8.26
CA VAL A 46 -3.35 -5.87 6.84
C VAL A 46 -4.07 -7.05 6.19
N ARG A 47 -4.23 -8.19 6.89
CA ARG A 47 -4.95 -9.34 6.34
C ARG A 47 -6.43 -9.00 6.11
N ARG A 48 -7.06 -8.34 7.08
CA ARG A 48 -8.43 -7.84 6.98
C ARG A 48 -8.60 -6.89 5.80
N ASP A 49 -7.68 -5.94 5.65
CA ASP A 49 -7.75 -4.93 4.61
C ASP A 49 -7.60 -5.57 3.21
N LEU A 50 -6.74 -6.58 3.04
CA LEU A 50 -6.66 -7.32 1.77
C LEU A 50 -8.00 -7.96 1.37
N ILE A 51 -8.72 -8.54 2.34
CA ILE A 51 -10.05 -9.13 2.11
C ILE A 51 -11.07 -8.03 1.80
N LEU A 52 -11.06 -6.94 2.56
CA LEU A 52 -11.98 -5.82 2.39
C LEU A 52 -11.91 -5.24 0.96
N PHE A 53 -10.72 -5.22 0.37
CA PHE A 53 -10.48 -4.69 -0.97
C PHE A 53 -10.50 -5.77 -2.07
N GLY A 54 -10.91 -7.00 -1.77
CA GLY A 54 -10.97 -8.10 -2.75
C GLY A 54 -9.61 -8.50 -3.33
N LEU A 55 -8.53 -8.14 -2.64
CA LEU A 55 -7.16 -8.43 -3.05
C LEU A 55 -6.73 -9.85 -2.64
N ASP A 56 -7.48 -10.47 -1.75
CA ASP A 56 -7.22 -11.82 -1.26
C ASP A 56 -7.38 -12.89 -2.34
N GLU A 57 -8.04 -12.61 -3.46
CA GLU A 57 -8.09 -13.53 -4.59
C GLU A 57 -6.80 -13.54 -5.43
N LEU A 58 -5.95 -12.52 -5.29
CA LEU A 58 -4.72 -12.40 -6.08
C LEU A 58 -3.70 -13.46 -5.65
N ALA A 59 -3.27 -14.29 -6.59
CA ALA A 59 -2.32 -15.38 -6.33
C ALA A 59 -0.99 -14.87 -5.72
N VAL A 60 -0.52 -13.70 -6.17
CA VAL A 60 0.67 -13.00 -5.66
C VAL A 60 0.58 -12.66 -4.16
N LEU A 61 -0.64 -12.59 -3.61
CA LEU A 61 -0.89 -12.28 -2.20
C LEU A 61 -1.22 -13.52 -1.35
N ARG A 62 -1.11 -14.74 -1.91
CA ARG A 62 -1.41 -15.99 -1.19
C ARG A 62 -0.61 -16.13 0.11
N GLU A 63 0.69 -15.85 0.05
CA GLU A 63 1.58 -15.94 1.23
C GLU A 63 1.25 -14.86 2.26
N VAL A 64 0.91 -13.66 1.80
CA VAL A 64 0.49 -12.54 2.67
C VAL A 64 -0.82 -12.90 3.38
N ARG A 65 -1.82 -13.44 2.67
CA ARG A 65 -3.08 -13.92 3.24
C ARG A 65 -2.86 -15.01 4.29
N ALA A 66 -1.95 -15.94 4.02
CA ALA A 66 -1.57 -17.00 4.96
C ALA A 66 -0.77 -16.50 6.18
N GLY A 67 -0.49 -15.19 6.29
CA GLY A 67 0.27 -14.61 7.39
C GLY A 67 1.78 -14.90 7.31
N ARG A 68 2.26 -15.41 6.18
CA ARG A 68 3.65 -15.85 5.98
C ARG A 68 4.54 -14.70 5.49
N LEU A 69 4.71 -13.67 6.33
CA LEU A 69 5.73 -12.64 6.13
C LEU A 69 6.99 -12.97 6.92
N ALA A 70 8.11 -13.09 6.21
CA ALA A 70 9.43 -13.12 6.81
C ALA A 70 10.00 -11.70 6.87
N ARG A 71 10.96 -11.48 7.77
CA ARG A 71 11.76 -10.25 7.77
C ARG A 71 12.36 -10.01 6.37
N GLY A 72 12.22 -8.79 5.87
CA GLY A 72 12.69 -8.38 4.55
C GLY A 72 11.68 -8.55 3.42
N HIS A 73 10.56 -9.25 3.65
CA HIS A 73 9.47 -9.28 2.67
C HIS A 73 8.88 -7.89 2.48
N VAL A 74 8.63 -7.54 1.21
CA VAL A 74 8.02 -6.28 0.80
C VAL A 74 6.76 -6.56 0.01
N LEU A 75 5.64 -6.04 0.50
CA LEU A 75 4.39 -5.91 -0.25
C LEU A 75 4.36 -4.49 -0.81
N ALA A 76 4.20 -4.33 -2.12
CA ALA A 76 4.11 -3.02 -2.75
C ALA A 76 2.89 -2.89 -3.65
N PHE A 77 2.27 -1.73 -3.58
CA PHE A 77 1.18 -1.28 -4.45
C PHE A 77 1.69 -0.11 -5.24
N ARG A 78 1.76 -0.28 -6.56
CA ARG A 78 2.17 0.75 -7.50
C ARG A 78 0.96 1.21 -8.28
N CYS A 79 0.77 2.52 -8.34
CA CYS A 79 -0.25 3.14 -9.15
C CYS A 79 0.40 4.12 -10.12
N VAL A 80 -0.01 4.04 -11.38
CA VAL A 80 0.31 5.00 -12.42
C VAL A 80 -1.01 5.36 -13.13
N PRO A 81 -1.09 6.49 -13.84
CA PRO A 81 -2.30 6.83 -14.58
C PRO A 81 -2.77 5.68 -15.48
N GLY A 82 -3.98 5.18 -15.24
CA GLY A 82 -4.61 4.10 -16.01
C GLY A 82 -4.17 2.67 -15.67
N ALA A 83 -3.26 2.46 -14.71
CA ALA A 83 -2.83 1.12 -14.32
C ALA A 83 -2.38 1.03 -12.86
N GLY A 84 -2.62 -0.12 -12.24
CA GLY A 84 -1.96 -0.47 -11.00
C GLY A 84 -1.39 -1.87 -11.01
N GLU A 85 -0.45 -2.07 -10.10
CA GLU A 85 0.31 -3.30 -9.94
C GLU A 85 0.47 -3.57 -8.45
N VAL A 86 0.24 -4.81 -8.04
CA VAL A 86 0.66 -5.29 -6.73
C VAL A 86 1.85 -6.21 -6.90
N ARG A 87 2.82 -6.09 -6.00
CA ARG A 87 4.08 -6.84 -6.02
C ARG A 87 4.33 -7.46 -4.66
N PHE A 88 4.75 -8.71 -4.67
CA PHE A 88 5.20 -9.39 -3.48
C PHE A 88 6.27 -10.42 -3.86
N ASN A 89 7.42 -10.37 -3.18
CA ASN A 89 8.50 -11.36 -3.35
C ASN A 89 8.93 -11.62 -4.82
N GLY A 90 9.01 -10.57 -5.63
CA GLY A 90 9.40 -10.68 -7.05
C GLY A 90 8.26 -11.06 -8.01
N GLU A 91 7.13 -11.53 -7.48
CA GLU A 91 5.89 -11.72 -8.24
C GLU A 91 5.14 -10.40 -8.38
N ARG A 92 4.33 -10.30 -9.43
CA ARG A 92 3.50 -9.14 -9.74
C ARG A 92 2.16 -9.56 -10.34
N ALA A 93 1.12 -8.82 -10.03
CA ALA A 93 -0.18 -8.94 -10.66
C ALA A 93 -0.74 -7.54 -10.98
N ALA A 94 -1.57 -7.46 -12.02
CA ALA A 94 -2.37 -6.28 -12.24
C ALA A 94 -3.28 -6.06 -11.02
N LEU A 95 -3.38 -4.80 -10.61
CA LEU A 95 -4.28 -4.38 -9.55
C LEU A 95 -5.51 -3.76 -10.23
N PRO A 96 -6.61 -4.49 -10.41
CA PRO A 96 -7.86 -3.89 -10.89
C PRO A 96 -8.32 -2.84 -9.87
N ASP A 97 -8.89 -1.74 -10.35
CA ASP A 97 -9.38 -0.64 -9.51
C ASP A 97 -8.35 -0.11 -8.51
N ALA A 98 -7.06 -0.19 -8.88
CA ALA A 98 -5.91 0.19 -8.07
C ALA A 98 -6.05 1.55 -7.39
N LEU A 99 -6.67 2.49 -8.10
CA LEU A 99 -6.88 3.84 -7.60
C LEU A 99 -7.90 3.88 -6.46
N GLU A 100 -8.99 3.13 -6.59
CA GLU A 100 -10.03 3.05 -5.58
C GLU A 100 -9.55 2.29 -4.34
N ILE A 101 -8.82 1.20 -4.54
CA ILE A 101 -8.22 0.39 -3.49
C ILE A 101 -7.15 1.19 -2.73
N ALA A 102 -6.29 1.91 -3.45
CA ALA A 102 -5.29 2.77 -2.85
C ALA A 102 -5.89 3.93 -2.07
N ARG A 103 -6.89 4.61 -2.66
CA ARG A 103 -7.64 5.67 -2.00
C ARG A 103 -8.27 5.15 -0.71
N ALA A 104 -8.95 4.01 -0.77
CA ALA A 104 -9.60 3.42 0.39
C ALA A 104 -8.61 2.95 1.48
N TYR A 105 -7.49 2.34 1.09
CA TYR A 105 -6.44 1.92 2.03
C TYR A 105 -5.80 3.12 2.73
N LEU A 106 -5.57 4.23 2.00
CA LEU A 106 -4.90 5.41 2.53
C LEU A 106 -5.83 6.34 3.30
N GLU A 107 -7.04 6.61 2.81
CA GLU A 107 -8.02 7.47 3.47
C GLU A 107 -8.58 6.85 4.76
N PHE A 108 -8.84 5.54 4.77
CA PHE A 108 -9.59 4.93 5.88
C PHE A 108 -8.75 4.07 6.83
N HIS A 109 -7.57 3.58 6.42
CA HIS A 109 -6.89 2.52 7.18
C HIS A 109 -5.42 2.77 7.51
N MET A 110 -4.61 3.35 6.62
CA MET A 110 -3.18 3.61 6.88
C MET A 110 -2.87 4.99 7.41
N LEU A 111 -3.44 6.07 6.87
CA LEU A 111 -3.14 7.43 7.37
C LEU A 111 -3.72 7.63 8.77
N GLY A 112 -4.95 7.18 9.03
CA GLY A 112 -5.56 7.25 10.37
C GLY A 112 -4.78 6.45 11.42
N GLY A 113 -4.35 5.23 11.09
CA GLY A 113 -3.59 4.36 12.00
C GLY A 113 -2.16 4.86 12.26
N MET A 114 -1.45 5.37 11.25
CA MET A 114 -0.11 5.91 11.42
C MET A 114 -0.10 7.29 12.09
N LEU A 115 -1.07 8.16 11.80
CA LEU A 115 -1.21 9.45 12.50
C LEU A 115 -1.59 9.25 13.97
N ALA A 116 -2.49 8.30 14.28
CA ALA A 116 -2.78 7.94 15.66
C ALA A 116 -1.56 7.39 16.40
N ALA A 117 -0.73 6.57 15.73
CA ALA A 117 0.51 6.04 16.30
C ALA A 117 1.62 7.09 16.46
N ALA A 118 1.65 8.12 15.62
CA ALA A 118 2.65 9.21 15.68
C ALA A 118 2.30 10.30 16.70
N VAL A 119 1.04 10.39 17.15
CA VAL A 119 0.57 11.36 18.16
C VAL A 119 0.43 10.72 19.55
N GLY A 120 0.58 9.38 19.66
CA GLY A 120 0.39 8.62 20.89
C GLY A 120 1.61 7.88 21.43
N GLY A 121 2.83 8.31 21.09
CA GLY A 121 4.09 7.69 21.52
C GLY A 121 5.10 8.69 22.06
#